data_AF-A0A1R0W7X0-F1
#
_entry.id   AF-A0A1R0W7X0-F1
#
_cell.length_a   1.000
_cell.length_b   1.000
_cell.length_c   1.000
_cell.angle_alpha   90.00
_cell.angle_beta   90.00
_cell.angle_gamma   90.00
#
_symmetry.space_group_name_H-M   'P 1'
#
loop_
_entity.id
_entity.type
_entity.pdbx_description
1 polymer ?
#
loop_
_entity_poly.entity_id
_entity_poly.type
_entity_poly.pdbx_seq_one_letter_code
_entity_poly.pdbx_strand_id
1 'polypeptide(L)'
;MLVALAYMGNNSVPAYPTDAISSMEIIRYDPRRLPYLTEEKHHYCGLFKITCGSAHGFAEFELPQESAPGDLIPWISVFAVLKELTVEQAKLCVADHEQEWGMERARIAEEALADLQMIQEADEELQPVISSRLLVRSFLMEYGLTYYSF
;
A
#
# COMPACT_ATOMS: atom_id res chain seq x y z
N MET A 1 24.71 -32.62 -42.32
CA MET A 1 25.40 -31.31 -42.47
C MET A 1 24.32 -30.34 -42.91
N LEU A 2 23.79 -29.39 -42.14
CA LEU A 2 24.23 -28.65 -40.95
C LEU A 2 23.04 -28.43 -39.98
N VAL A 3 23.41 -28.05 -38.75
CA VAL A 3 22.67 -27.85 -37.50
C VAL A 3 21.64 -26.70 -37.55
N ALA A 4 20.52 -26.83 -36.84
CA ALA A 4 19.80 -25.69 -36.25
C ALA A 4 19.51 -25.97 -34.77
N LEU A 5 20.13 -25.16 -33.91
CA LEU A 5 20.12 -25.27 -32.45
C LEU A 5 18.77 -24.82 -31.88
N ALA A 6 18.29 -25.60 -30.90
CA ALA A 6 17.14 -25.24 -30.08
C ALA A 6 17.47 -24.00 -29.23
N TYR A 7 16.66 -22.96 -29.38
CA TYR A 7 16.68 -21.78 -28.53
C TYR A 7 15.89 -22.10 -27.25
N MET A 8 16.56 -22.66 -26.24
CA MET A 8 16.01 -22.72 -24.88
C MET A 8 16.38 -21.43 -24.15
N GLY A 9 15.52 -20.42 -24.30
CA GLY A 9 15.55 -19.23 -23.46
C GLY A 9 14.94 -19.56 -22.11
N ASN A 10 15.79 -19.70 -21.09
CA ASN A 10 15.39 -19.76 -19.69
C ASN A 10 14.70 -18.44 -19.32
N ASN A 11 13.37 -18.39 -19.37
CA ASN A 11 12.60 -17.30 -18.78
C ASN A 11 12.53 -17.51 -17.26
N SER A 12 13.66 -17.36 -16.56
CA SER A 12 13.64 -17.16 -15.12
C SER A 12 13.09 -15.76 -14.87
N VAL A 13 11.78 -15.68 -14.59
CA VAL A 13 11.19 -14.52 -13.91
C VAL A 13 12.06 -14.24 -12.69
N PRO A 14 12.57 -13.01 -12.49
CA PRO A 14 13.35 -12.72 -11.29
C PRO A 14 12.49 -13.06 -10.07
N ALA A 15 12.96 -14.01 -9.27
CA ALA A 15 12.36 -14.30 -7.98
C ALA A 15 12.67 -13.09 -7.10
N TYR A 16 11.74 -12.13 -7.05
CA TYR A 16 11.77 -11.12 -6.00
C TYR A 16 11.81 -11.86 -4.67
N PRO A 17 12.66 -11.42 -3.71
CA PRO A 17 12.57 -11.94 -2.36
C PRO A 17 11.11 -11.85 -1.92
N THR A 18 10.53 -12.95 -1.45
CA THR A 18 9.13 -12.99 -0.96
C THR A 18 8.88 -12.04 0.21
N ASP A 19 9.95 -11.49 0.77
CA ASP A 19 9.98 -10.70 1.99
C ASP A 19 10.26 -9.20 1.71
N ALA A 20 10.22 -8.80 0.43
CA ALA A 20 10.36 -7.41 0.00
C ALA A 20 9.04 -6.80 -0.46
N ILE A 21 8.90 -5.48 -0.29
CA ILE A 21 7.77 -4.70 -0.75
C ILE A 21 7.74 -4.72 -2.28
N SER A 22 6.70 -5.33 -2.85
CA SER A 22 6.58 -5.58 -4.29
C SER A 22 5.74 -4.53 -5.01
N SER A 23 4.73 -3.98 -4.34
CA SER A 23 3.85 -2.97 -4.92
C SER A 23 3.24 -2.09 -3.85
N MET A 24 2.88 -0.88 -4.26
CA MET A 24 2.10 0.05 -3.45
C MET A 24 0.90 0.56 -4.25
N GLU A 25 -0.16 0.87 -3.53
CA GLU A 25 -1.38 1.45 -4.09
C GLU A 25 -1.84 2.60 -3.20
N ILE A 26 -2.32 3.69 -3.80
CA ILE A 26 -2.90 4.80 -3.07
C ILE A 26 -4.20 5.22 -3.75
N ILE A 27 -5.26 5.32 -2.96
CA ILE A 27 -6.56 5.76 -3.45
C ILE A 27 -6.99 7.02 -2.74
N ARG A 28 -7.90 7.74 -3.40
CA ARG A 28 -8.77 8.74 -2.78
C ARG A 28 -10.21 8.27 -2.90
N TYR A 29 -10.97 8.32 -1.83
CA TYR A 29 -12.39 8.00 -1.81
C TYR A 29 -13.20 9.08 -1.09
N ASP A 30 -14.49 9.10 -1.37
CA ASP A 30 -15.45 9.98 -0.70
C ASP A 30 -16.26 9.16 0.30
N PRO A 31 -16.11 9.39 1.62
CA PRO A 31 -16.81 8.62 2.63
C PRO A 31 -18.34 8.75 2.50
N ARG A 32 -18.85 9.84 1.92
CA ARG A 32 -20.30 10.04 1.70
C ARG A 32 -20.89 9.07 0.67
N ARG A 33 -20.04 8.42 -0.14
CA ARG A 33 -20.46 7.40 -1.10
C ARG A 33 -20.51 6.00 -0.50
N LEU A 34 -20.05 5.82 0.75
CA LEU A 34 -20.09 4.54 1.43
C LEU A 34 -21.46 4.34 2.05
N PRO A 35 -22.13 3.20 1.79
CA PRO A 35 -23.40 2.91 2.42
C PRO A 35 -23.18 2.81 3.94
N TYR A 36 -24.14 3.31 4.72
CA TYR A 36 -24.19 3.21 6.20
C TYR A 36 -23.32 4.18 7.02
N LEU A 37 -22.55 5.10 6.42
CA LEU A 37 -21.93 6.19 7.18
C LEU A 37 -22.96 7.30 7.47
N THR A 38 -23.27 7.50 8.74
CA THR A 38 -24.23 8.52 9.23
C THR A 38 -23.56 9.82 9.66
N GLU A 39 -22.23 9.85 9.73
CA GLU A 39 -21.49 11.06 10.08
C GLU A 39 -21.21 11.89 8.82
N GLU A 40 -21.49 13.18 8.91
CA GLU A 40 -21.18 14.13 7.84
C GLU A 40 -19.67 14.37 7.77
N LYS A 41 -18.91 13.41 7.23
CA LYS A 41 -17.54 13.67 6.81
C LYS A 41 -17.59 14.57 5.57
N HIS A 42 -17.15 15.82 5.74
CA HIS A 42 -17.13 16.82 4.67
C HIS A 42 -15.84 16.79 3.84
N HIS A 43 -14.91 15.88 4.17
CA HIS A 43 -13.59 15.79 3.57
C HIS A 43 -13.43 14.51 2.75
N TYR A 44 -12.49 14.50 1.81
CA TYR A 44 -12.06 13.28 1.14
C TYR A 44 -11.15 12.47 2.06
N CYS A 45 -11.11 11.17 1.87
CA CYS A 45 -10.18 10.29 2.56
C CYS A 45 -9.25 9.63 1.55
N GLY A 46 -8.09 9.21 2.01
CA GLY A 46 -7.18 8.38 1.25
C GLY A 46 -6.87 7.08 1.99
N LEU A 47 -6.53 6.06 1.21
CA LEU A 47 -6.10 4.76 1.73
C LEU A 47 -4.82 4.40 0.98
N PHE A 48 -3.77 4.15 1.74
CA PHE A 48 -2.48 3.67 1.27
C PHE A 48 -2.34 2.18 1.58
N LYS A 49 -1.86 1.41 0.61
CA LYS A 49 -1.65 -0.03 0.71
C LYS A 49 -0.22 -0.37 0.31
N ILE A 50 0.45 -1.19 1.12
CA ILE A 50 1.76 -1.80 0.83
C ILE A 50 1.57 -3.31 0.70
N THR A 51 2.17 -3.93 -0.32
CA THR A 51 2.16 -5.38 -0.50
C THR A 51 3.57 -5.96 -0.32
N CYS A 52 3.68 -7.01 0.48
CA CYS A 52 4.89 -7.80 0.66
C CYS A 52 4.53 -9.29 0.66
N GLY A 53 4.97 -10.03 -0.36
CA GLY A 53 4.53 -11.41 -0.59
C GLY A 53 3.00 -11.48 -0.76
N SER A 54 2.33 -12.28 0.06
CA SER A 54 0.87 -12.39 0.11
C SER A 54 0.20 -11.48 1.15
N ALA A 55 0.99 -10.73 1.94
CA ALA A 55 0.49 -9.86 2.97
C ALA A 55 0.32 -8.42 2.46
N HIS A 56 -0.66 -7.72 3.03
CA HIS A 56 -0.99 -6.34 2.68
C HIS A 56 -1.15 -5.51 3.94
N GLY A 57 -0.43 -4.40 4.04
CA GLY A 57 -0.60 -3.43 5.11
C GLY A 57 -1.30 -2.18 4.59
N PHE A 58 -2.09 -1.54 5.46
CA PHE A 58 -2.91 -0.40 5.09
C PHE A 58 -2.84 0.74 6.10
N ALA A 59 -2.93 1.97 5.59
CA ALA A 59 -3.10 3.19 6.39
C ALA A 59 -4.13 4.12 5.74
N GLU A 60 -5.05 4.64 6.57
CA GLU A 60 -6.05 5.64 6.15
C GLU A 60 -5.58 7.05 6.54
N PHE A 61 -5.95 8.03 5.73
CA PHE A 61 -5.62 9.44 5.98
C PHE A 61 -6.70 10.38 5.48
N GLU A 62 -6.71 11.58 6.05
CA GLU A 62 -7.64 12.64 5.66
C GLU A 62 -7.02 13.52 4.56
N LEU A 63 -7.85 13.91 3.61
CA LEU A 63 -7.50 14.85 2.55
C LEU A 63 -8.37 16.10 2.68
N PRO A 64 -7.84 17.29 2.35
CA PRO A 64 -8.65 18.50 2.29
C PRO A 64 -9.90 18.31 1.42
N GLN A 65 -11.00 18.98 1.76
CA GLN A 65 -12.26 18.91 0.99
C GLN A 65 -12.07 19.31 -0.49
N GLU A 66 -11.16 20.23 -0.76
CA GLU A 66 -10.82 20.72 -2.10
C GLU A 66 -9.76 19.85 -2.80
N SER A 67 -9.42 18.68 -2.24
CA SER A 67 -8.35 17.84 -2.79
C SER A 67 -8.68 17.44 -4.23
N ALA A 68 -7.68 17.52 -5.11
CA ALA A 68 -7.68 17.07 -6.49
C ALA A 68 -6.93 15.72 -6.64
N PRO A 69 -7.22 14.93 -7.68
CA PRO A 69 -6.50 13.67 -7.93
C PRO A 69 -4.97 13.84 -7.95
N GLY A 70 -4.50 14.96 -8.49
CA GLY A 70 -3.07 15.29 -8.58
C GLY A 70 -2.37 15.50 -7.24
N ASP A 71 -3.11 15.73 -6.16
CA ASP A 71 -2.51 15.96 -4.84
C ASP A 71 -1.86 14.70 -4.25
N LEU A 72 -2.19 13.52 -4.79
CA LEU A 72 -1.55 12.27 -4.40
C LEU A 72 -0.20 12.04 -5.11
N ILE A 73 0.12 12.77 -6.20
CA ILE A 73 1.36 12.56 -6.95
C ILE A 73 2.63 12.78 -6.08
N PRO A 74 2.71 13.84 -5.24
CA PRO A 74 3.82 14.01 -4.32
C PRO A 74 3.95 12.86 -3.30
N TRP A 75 2.85 12.19 -2.97
CA TRP A 75 2.84 11.08 -2.02
C TRP A 75 3.41 9.82 -2.65
N ILE A 76 3.01 9.52 -3.89
CA ILE A 76 3.55 8.41 -4.68
C ILE A 76 5.08 8.54 -4.79
N SER A 77 5.57 9.73 -5.10
CA SER A 77 7.01 9.98 -5.25
C SER A 77 7.79 9.70 -3.97
N VAL A 78 7.21 10.03 -2.81
CA VAL A 78 7.79 9.77 -1.49
C VAL A 78 7.81 8.27 -1.19
N PHE A 79 6.67 7.58 -1.38
CA PHE A 79 6.56 6.17 -1.03
C PHE A 79 7.27 5.22 -2.00
N ALA A 80 7.52 5.64 -3.24
CA ALA A 80 8.23 4.82 -4.23
C ALA A 80 9.61 4.35 -3.75
N VAL A 81 10.25 5.08 -2.83
CA VAL A 81 11.53 4.71 -2.21
C VAL A 81 11.44 3.42 -1.38
N LEU A 82 10.25 3.05 -0.92
CA LEU A 82 10.04 1.84 -0.12
C LEU A 82 10.04 0.55 -0.95
N LYS A 83 9.97 0.66 -2.28
CA LYS A 83 9.91 -0.50 -3.17
C LYS A 83 11.19 -1.33 -3.07
N GLU A 84 11.05 -2.65 -3.13
CA GLU A 84 12.15 -3.63 -3.03
C GLU A 84 12.87 -3.67 -1.66
N LEU A 85 12.45 -2.85 -0.69
CA LEU A 85 12.93 -2.95 0.70
C LEU A 85 12.17 -4.04 1.46
N THR A 86 12.86 -4.70 2.40
CA THR A 86 12.17 -5.51 3.42
C THR A 86 11.38 -4.61 4.38
N VAL A 87 10.44 -5.17 5.15
CA VAL A 87 9.67 -4.40 6.15
C VAL A 87 10.59 -3.69 7.15
N GLU A 88 11.66 -4.36 7.59
CA GLU A 88 12.64 -3.78 8.53
C GLU A 88 13.43 -2.63 7.89
N GLN A 89 13.90 -2.81 6.66
CA GLN A 89 14.60 -1.78 5.90
C GLN A 89 13.69 -0.58 5.61
N ALA A 90 12.43 -0.84 5.26
CA ALA A 90 11.44 0.19 5.02
C ALA A 90 11.19 1.03 6.27
N LYS A 91 11.08 0.43 7.46
CA LYS A 91 10.94 1.17 8.73
C LYS A 91 12.13 2.07 9.01
N LEU A 92 13.35 1.58 8.80
CA LEU A 92 14.55 2.40 8.94
C LEU A 92 14.55 3.55 7.93
N CYS A 93 14.18 3.28 6.67
CA CYS A 93 14.05 4.30 5.63
C CYS A 93 13.06 5.40 6.02
N VAL A 94 11.88 5.04 6.57
CA VAL A 94 10.89 6.03 7.01
C VAL A 94 11.46 6.90 8.14
N ALA A 95 12.10 6.30 9.15
CA ALA A 95 12.71 7.02 10.26
C ALA A 95 13.82 7.98 9.77
N ASP A 96 14.65 7.54 8.81
CA ASP A 96 15.74 8.36 8.24
C ASP A 96 15.21 9.55 7.42
N HIS A 97 14.00 9.46 6.86
CA HIS A 97 13.41 10.49 6.01
C HIS A 97 12.25 11.27 6.67
N GLU A 98 11.95 11.04 7.95
CA GLU A 98 10.79 11.63 8.65
C GLU A 98 10.69 13.16 8.45
N GLN A 99 11.83 13.86 8.56
CA GLN A 99 11.87 15.31 8.38
C GLN A 99 11.62 15.76 6.93
N GLU A 100 12.15 15.02 5.94
CA GLU A 100 12.00 15.34 4.52
C GLU A 100 10.59 15.04 4.03
N TRP A 101 10.05 13.89 4.44
CA TRP A 101 8.70 13.45 4.09
C TRP A 101 7.65 14.24 4.88
N GLY A 102 8.03 14.81 6.02
CA GLY A 102 7.10 15.47 6.91
C GLY A 102 6.19 14.47 7.62
N MET A 103 5.69 14.93 8.77
CA MET A 103 5.02 14.11 9.78
C MET A 103 3.90 13.22 9.22
N GLU A 104 3.02 13.76 8.36
CA GLU A 104 1.85 13.01 7.90
C GLU A 104 2.21 11.85 6.96
N ARG A 105 3.13 12.07 6.01
CA ARG A 105 3.54 11.02 5.07
C ARG A 105 4.37 9.94 5.78
N ALA A 106 5.23 10.33 6.72
CA ALA A 106 5.96 9.39 7.57
C ALA A 106 5.00 8.53 8.41
N ARG A 107 4.06 9.15 9.13
CA ARG A 107 3.03 8.46 9.93
C ARG A 107 2.28 7.40 9.11
N ILE A 108 1.86 7.75 7.90
CA ILE A 108 1.09 6.86 7.03
C ILE A 108 1.91 5.67 6.55
N ALA A 109 3.18 5.89 6.20
CA ALA A 109 4.09 4.80 5.87
C ALA A 109 4.32 3.88 7.08
N GLU A 110 4.53 4.44 8.27
CA GLU A 110 4.70 3.67 9.51
C GLU A 110 3.47 2.84 9.86
N GLU A 111 2.28 3.43 9.78
CA GLU A 111 1.03 2.72 10.06
C GLU A 111 0.80 1.57 9.08
N ALA A 112 1.05 1.78 7.79
CA ALA A 112 0.92 0.72 6.80
C ALA A 112 1.94 -0.41 7.02
N LEU A 113 3.19 -0.07 7.38
CA LEU A 113 4.22 -1.06 7.71
C LEU A 113 3.92 -1.81 9.01
N ALA A 114 3.34 -1.13 10.01
CA ALA A 114 2.92 -1.75 11.26
C ALA A 114 1.73 -2.70 11.05
N ASP A 115 0.74 -2.30 10.26
CA ASP A 115 -0.40 -3.15 9.87
C ASP A 115 0.08 -4.38 9.07
N LEU A 116 1.03 -4.19 8.14
CA LEU A 116 1.66 -5.28 7.39
C LEU A 116 2.37 -6.28 8.31
N GLN A 117 3.20 -5.79 9.23
CA GLN A 117 3.92 -6.65 10.17
C GLN A 117 2.96 -7.41 11.08
N MET A 118 1.94 -6.74 11.61
CA MET A 118 0.90 -7.37 12.43
C MET A 118 0.24 -8.53 11.67
N ILE A 119 -0.03 -8.37 10.37
CA ILE A 119 -0.64 -9.42 9.54
C ILE A 119 0.34 -10.58 9.29
N GLN A 120 1.63 -10.31 9.11
CA GLN A 120 2.64 -11.34 8.93
C GLN A 120 2.89 -12.16 10.21
N GLU A 121 2.73 -11.54 11.38
CA GLU A 121 2.96 -12.16 12.70
C GLU A 121 1.70 -12.73 13.34
N ALA A 122 0.53 -12.52 12.74
CA ALA A 122 -0.74 -12.92 13.32
C ALA A 122 -0.89 -14.44 13.44
N ASP A 123 -1.36 -14.88 14.60
CA ASP A 123 -1.77 -16.26 14.84
C ASP A 123 -3.15 -16.57 14.25
N GLU A 124 -3.58 -17.83 14.35
CA GLU A 124 -4.87 -18.30 13.84
C GLU A 124 -6.07 -17.61 14.51
N GLU A 125 -5.92 -17.12 15.75
CA GLU A 125 -7.00 -16.49 16.51
C GLU A 125 -7.33 -15.08 16.00
N LEU A 126 -6.33 -14.35 15.49
CA LEU A 126 -6.50 -13.01 14.92
C LEU A 126 -6.98 -13.02 13.45
N GLN A 127 -6.95 -14.18 12.78
CA GLN A 127 -7.33 -14.31 11.36
C GLN A 127 -8.73 -13.78 11.02
N PRO A 128 -9.79 -14.01 11.82
CA PRO A 128 -11.12 -13.49 11.51
C PRO A 128 -11.17 -11.96 11.55
N VAL A 129 -10.49 -11.34 12.52
CA VAL A 129 -10.42 -9.89 12.66
C VAL A 129 -9.64 -9.29 11.48
N ILE A 130 -8.49 -9.86 11.13
CA ILE A 130 -7.67 -9.43 10.00
C ILE A 130 -8.45 -9.56 8.69
N SER A 131 -9.10 -10.70 8.45
CA SER A 131 -9.91 -10.93 7.25
C SER A 131 -11.02 -9.90 7.11
N SER A 132 -11.71 -9.55 8.21
CA SER A 132 -12.75 -8.52 8.19
C SER A 132 -12.21 -7.14 7.82
N ARG A 133 -11.04 -6.76 8.36
CA ARG A 133 -10.38 -5.47 8.05
C ARG A 133 -9.91 -5.42 6.60
N LEU A 134 -9.28 -6.49 6.13
CA LEU A 134 -8.84 -6.63 4.73
C LEU A 134 -10.02 -6.53 3.77
N LEU A 135 -11.16 -7.11 4.11
CA LEU A 135 -12.38 -7.02 3.29
C LEU A 135 -12.89 -5.58 3.20
N VAL A 136 -12.96 -4.86 4.32
CA VAL A 136 -13.38 -3.44 4.34
C VAL A 136 -12.42 -2.60 3.51
N ARG A 137 -11.11 -2.78 3.67
CA ARG A 137 -10.11 -2.00 2.94
C ARG A 137 -10.09 -2.35 1.45
N SER A 138 -10.29 -3.61 1.08
CA SER A 138 -10.45 -4.02 -0.33
C SER A 138 -11.70 -3.41 -0.95
N PHE A 139 -12.80 -3.36 -0.19
CA PHE A 139 -14.02 -2.67 -0.61
C PHE A 139 -13.78 -1.16 -0.81
N LEU A 140 -13.03 -0.50 0.08
CA LEU A 140 -12.67 0.92 -0.11
C LEU A 140 -11.88 1.15 -1.40
N MET A 141 -10.98 0.23 -1.75
CA MET A 141 -10.22 0.29 -3.01
C MET A 141 -11.13 0.23 -4.25
N GLU A 142 -12.18 -0.59 -4.22
CA GLU A 142 -13.17 -0.66 -5.31
C GLU A 142 -14.01 0.63 -5.44
N TYR A 143 -14.20 1.36 -4.34
CA TYR A 143 -14.98 2.60 -4.27
C TYR A 143 -14.11 3.87 -4.43
N GLY A 144 -12.83 3.70 -4.75
CA GLY A 144 -11.90 4.80 -5.01
C GLY A 144 -12.38 5.72 -6.14
N LEU A 145 -12.38 7.03 -5.88
CA LEU A 145 -12.55 8.07 -6.90
C LEU A 145 -11.29 8.27 -7.74
N THR A 146 -10.14 7.98 -7.16
CA THR A 146 -8.83 8.08 -7.80
C THR A 146 -7.98 6.93 -7.29
N TYR A 147 -7.22 6.31 -8.19
CA TYR A 147 -6.41 5.15 -7.91
C TYR A 147 -5.06 5.28 -8.63
N TYR A 148 -3.99 5.06 -7.88
CA TYR A 148 -2.64 4.93 -8.42
C TYR A 148 -1.99 3.66 -7.87
N SER A 149 -1.29 2.93 -8.73
CA SER A 149 -0.46 1.78 -8.37
C SER A 149 0.95 2.00 -8.89
N PHE A 150 1.96 1.69 -8.07
CA PHE A 150 3.36 1.99 -8.35
C PHE A 150 4.32 1.01 -7.67
#